data_AF-A0A958Z931-F1
#
_entry.id   AF-A0A958Z931-F1
#
_cell.length_a   1.000
_cell.length_b   1.000
_cell.length_c   1.000
_cell.angle_alpha   90.00
_cell.angle_beta   90.00
_cell.angle_gamma   90.00
#
_symmetry.space_group_name_H-M   'P 1'
#
loop_
_entity.id
_entity.type
_entity.pdbx_description
1 polymer ?
#
loop_
_entity_poly.entity_id
_entity_poly.type
_entity_poly.pdbx_seq_one_letter_code
_entity_poly.pdbx_strand_id
1 'polypeptide(L)'
;EFKRDIDRGMYFDSSIPQGYGVGSSGALVAAIYDKYADDKITVLENLTRDKLLKLKSIFGVMESFFHGKSSGLDPLNSYLSIPILINSKDNLEPTGIPSQKEGKGAVFLLDSEQIGETGPMVSIFMNKMKNEGFRKMINEDFAKYTDACIDDFLHGNVSSLMGNVKQLSKVVLANFKPMIPRAFHKLWQQGIDTNAYYLKLCGSGGGGYILGFTHDFEQAREILKKYKLEVVYRF
;
A
#
# COMPACT_ATOMS: atom_id res chain seq x y z
N GLU A 1 -20.00 24.35 10.69
CA GLU A 1 -20.36 23.17 11.51
C GLU A 1 -19.15 22.49 12.14
N PHE A 2 -18.16 22.07 11.34
CA PHE A 2 -16.95 21.37 11.80
C PHE A 2 -16.28 21.93 13.07
N LYS A 3 -16.02 23.25 13.11
CA LYS A 3 -15.42 23.90 14.30
C LYS A 3 -16.23 23.66 15.59
N ARG A 4 -17.55 23.75 15.50
CA ARG A 4 -18.46 23.54 16.64
C ARG A 4 -18.38 22.10 17.16
N ASP A 5 -18.22 21.13 16.29
CA ASP A 5 -18.11 19.72 16.68
C ASP A 5 -16.75 19.45 17.35
N ILE A 6 -15.66 20.05 16.86
CA ILE A 6 -14.35 20.02 17.54
C ILE A 6 -14.45 20.67 18.92
N ASP A 7 -15.05 21.84 19.03
CA ASP A 7 -15.22 22.57 20.31
C ASP A 7 -16.06 21.78 21.33
N ARG A 8 -16.89 20.83 20.87
CA ARG A 8 -17.67 19.90 21.69
C ARG A 8 -16.93 18.61 22.06
N GLY A 9 -15.66 18.47 21.69
CA GLY A 9 -14.84 17.31 22.01
C GLY A 9 -14.93 16.15 21.02
N MET A 10 -15.34 16.40 19.76
CA MET A 10 -15.27 15.39 18.72
C MET A 10 -13.82 14.92 18.53
N TYR A 11 -13.63 13.61 18.52
CA TYR A 11 -12.36 12.97 18.19
C TYR A 11 -12.56 11.96 17.06
N PHE A 12 -11.47 11.61 16.38
CA PHE A 12 -11.48 10.59 15.34
C PHE A 12 -11.17 9.23 15.96
N ASP A 13 -12.19 8.37 16.05
CA ASP A 13 -12.03 6.99 16.52
C ASP A 13 -11.59 6.10 15.36
N SER A 14 -10.39 5.54 15.43
CA SER A 14 -9.79 4.76 14.35
C SER A 14 -9.04 3.55 14.88
N SER A 15 -9.32 2.40 14.28
CA SER A 15 -8.56 1.17 14.49
C SER A 15 -7.32 1.06 13.59
N ILE A 16 -7.04 2.06 12.74
CA ILE A 16 -5.90 2.05 11.82
C ILE A 16 -4.65 2.50 12.58
N PRO A 17 -3.62 1.65 12.73
CA PRO A 17 -2.41 2.03 13.46
C PRO A 17 -1.64 3.14 12.74
N GLN A 18 -1.17 4.13 13.50
CA GLN A 18 -0.42 5.27 12.96
C GLN A 18 1.01 4.87 12.58
N GLY A 19 1.47 5.32 11.41
CA GLY A 19 2.82 5.02 10.90
C GLY A 19 3.01 3.57 10.44
N TYR A 20 1.92 2.83 10.21
CA TYR A 20 1.97 1.43 9.77
C TYR A 20 1.90 1.24 8.24
N GLY A 21 1.89 2.33 7.48
CA GLY A 21 1.85 2.28 6.01
C GLY A 21 0.48 1.92 5.41
N VAL A 22 -0.58 1.95 6.20
CA VAL A 22 -1.97 1.57 5.83
C VAL A 22 -2.93 2.76 5.69
N GLY A 23 -2.41 3.98 5.56
CA GLY A 23 -3.22 5.14 5.17
C GLY A 23 -4.02 5.83 6.29
N SER A 24 -3.52 5.86 7.53
CA SER A 24 -4.22 6.55 8.66
C SER A 24 -4.56 8.03 8.40
N SER A 25 -3.67 8.80 7.74
CA SER A 25 -3.94 10.17 7.31
C SER A 25 -5.05 10.22 6.27
N GLY A 26 -5.02 9.29 5.31
CA GLY A 26 -6.02 9.13 4.27
C GLY A 26 -7.41 8.90 4.84
N ALA A 27 -7.54 7.99 5.82
CA ALA A 27 -8.79 7.70 6.49
C ALA A 27 -9.36 8.93 7.23
N LEU A 28 -8.53 9.70 7.92
CA LEU A 28 -8.95 10.92 8.59
C LEU A 28 -9.43 11.98 7.58
N VAL A 29 -8.68 12.19 6.50
CA VAL A 29 -9.06 13.13 5.43
C VAL A 29 -10.38 12.72 4.77
N ALA A 30 -10.54 11.43 4.47
CA ALA A 30 -11.76 10.86 3.92
C ALA A 30 -12.96 11.07 4.84
N ALA A 31 -12.81 10.81 6.15
CA ALA A 31 -13.88 10.99 7.12
C ALA A 31 -14.30 12.46 7.30
N ILE A 32 -13.34 13.39 7.28
CA ILE A 32 -13.63 14.83 7.33
C ILE A 32 -14.38 15.26 6.07
N TYR A 33 -13.93 14.85 4.89
CA TYR A 33 -14.63 15.15 3.64
C TYR A 33 -16.04 14.55 3.64
N ASP A 34 -16.19 13.30 4.06
CA ASP A 34 -17.49 12.65 4.09
C ASP A 34 -18.48 13.37 5.01
N LYS A 35 -18.03 13.81 6.19
CA LYS A 35 -18.89 14.47 7.17
C LYS A 35 -19.20 15.94 6.86
N TYR A 36 -18.26 16.69 6.27
CA TYR A 36 -18.33 18.16 6.23
C TYR A 36 -18.22 18.79 4.85
N ALA A 37 -18.00 18.02 3.77
CA ALA A 37 -17.93 18.61 2.44
C ALA A 37 -19.31 19.12 1.98
N ASP A 38 -19.35 20.37 1.55
CA ASP A 38 -20.47 20.93 0.79
C ASP A 38 -20.47 20.37 -0.64
N ASP A 39 -21.65 20.14 -1.24
CA ASP A 39 -21.81 19.57 -2.59
C ASP A 39 -20.97 18.30 -2.83
N LYS A 40 -20.93 17.43 -1.80
CA LYS A 40 -20.14 16.20 -1.75
C LYS A 40 -20.47 15.26 -2.92
N ILE A 41 -19.44 14.84 -3.65
CA ILE A 41 -19.55 13.68 -4.56
C ILE A 41 -19.71 12.42 -3.71
N THR A 42 -20.90 11.83 -3.72
CA THR A 42 -21.20 10.65 -2.90
C THR A 42 -20.74 9.35 -3.54
N VAL A 43 -20.43 8.35 -2.72
CA VAL A 43 -20.11 6.97 -3.19
C VAL A 43 -21.31 6.25 -3.82
N LEU A 44 -22.52 6.76 -3.60
CA LEU A 44 -23.78 6.18 -4.10
C LEU A 44 -24.10 6.64 -5.54
N GLU A 45 -23.45 7.69 -6.01
CA GLU A 45 -23.59 8.15 -7.40
C GLU A 45 -22.76 7.30 -8.36
N ASN A 46 -23.12 7.33 -9.65
CA ASN A 46 -22.27 6.79 -10.70
C ASN A 46 -20.88 7.48 -10.67
N LEU A 47 -19.84 6.71 -10.34
CA LEU A 47 -18.44 7.15 -10.23
C LEU A 47 -17.82 7.18 -11.62
N THR A 48 -17.89 8.34 -12.27
CA THR A 48 -17.17 8.58 -13.52
C THR A 48 -15.69 8.90 -13.27
N ARG A 49 -14.84 8.72 -14.29
CA ARG A 49 -13.43 9.10 -14.23
C ARG A 49 -13.22 10.56 -13.80
N ASP A 50 -14.03 11.48 -14.31
CA ASP A 50 -13.94 12.90 -13.95
C ASP A 50 -14.23 13.15 -12.47
N LYS A 51 -15.20 12.41 -11.89
CA LYS A 51 -15.48 12.47 -10.45
C LYS A 51 -14.32 11.90 -9.63
N LEU A 52 -13.71 10.81 -10.06
CA LEU A 52 -12.52 10.23 -9.40
C LEU A 52 -11.34 11.21 -9.42
N LEU A 53 -11.08 11.87 -10.56
CA LEU A 53 -10.02 12.86 -10.67
C LEU A 53 -10.32 14.11 -9.82
N LYS A 54 -11.57 14.55 -9.77
CA LYS A 54 -12.00 15.66 -8.90
C LYS A 54 -11.81 15.32 -7.43
N LEU A 55 -12.26 14.14 -6.98
CA LEU A 55 -12.04 13.65 -5.62
C LEU A 55 -10.55 13.54 -5.28
N LYS A 56 -9.75 12.93 -6.16
CA LYS A 56 -8.29 12.85 -6.00
C LYS A 56 -7.65 14.23 -5.81
N SER A 57 -8.06 15.22 -6.60
CA SER A 57 -7.54 16.59 -6.50
C SER A 57 -7.87 17.21 -5.14
N ILE A 58 -9.14 17.12 -4.70
CA ILE A 58 -9.60 17.63 -3.40
C ILE A 58 -8.81 16.95 -2.26
N PHE A 59 -8.74 15.62 -2.29
CA PHE A 59 -8.02 14.85 -1.29
C PHE A 59 -6.53 15.13 -1.28
N GLY A 60 -5.91 15.36 -2.44
CA GLY A 60 -4.51 15.76 -2.54
C GLY A 60 -4.24 17.09 -1.83
N VAL A 61 -5.15 18.07 -1.94
CA VAL A 61 -5.04 19.35 -1.23
C VAL A 61 -5.20 19.14 0.29
N MET A 62 -6.23 18.41 0.71
CA MET A 62 -6.50 18.18 2.14
C MET A 62 -5.36 17.42 2.83
N GLU A 63 -4.87 16.34 2.22
CA GLU A 63 -3.82 15.50 2.82
C GLU A 63 -2.44 16.16 2.78
N SER A 64 -2.21 17.13 1.88
CA SER A 64 -0.95 17.88 1.84
C SER A 64 -0.65 18.62 3.14
N PHE A 65 -1.64 18.83 4.03
CA PHE A 65 -1.41 19.31 5.40
C PHE A 65 -0.45 18.43 6.20
N PHE A 66 -0.53 17.10 6.07
CA PHE A 66 0.27 16.15 6.87
C PHE A 66 1.69 15.98 6.35
N HIS A 67 1.86 15.99 5.02
CA HIS A 67 3.11 15.56 4.38
C HIS A 67 3.64 16.53 3.31
N GLY A 68 3.06 17.74 3.22
CA GLY A 68 3.44 18.81 2.29
C GLY A 68 2.98 18.59 0.84
N LYS A 69 3.14 17.37 0.31
CA LYS A 69 2.67 16.98 -1.02
C LYS A 69 2.02 15.61 -0.98
N SER A 70 0.74 15.55 -1.33
CA SER A 70 -0.01 14.28 -1.46
C SER A 70 -0.43 14.00 -2.90
N SER A 71 -0.56 12.72 -3.24
CA SER A 71 -1.17 12.22 -4.48
C SER A 71 -2.71 12.22 -4.43
N GLY A 72 -3.30 12.33 -3.23
CA GLY A 72 -4.73 12.21 -2.96
C GLY A 72 -5.27 10.78 -3.03
N LEU A 73 -4.39 9.78 -3.18
CA LEU A 73 -4.80 8.39 -3.42
C LEU A 73 -5.24 7.65 -2.15
N ASP A 74 -4.54 7.83 -1.03
CA ASP A 74 -4.87 7.15 0.22
C ASP A 74 -6.24 7.60 0.75
N PRO A 75 -6.58 8.91 0.79
CA PRO A 75 -7.93 9.34 1.12
C PRO A 75 -8.97 8.92 0.08
N LEU A 76 -8.63 8.91 -1.21
CA LEU A 76 -9.56 8.45 -2.26
C LEU A 76 -9.94 6.98 -2.06
N ASN A 77 -8.95 6.11 -1.84
CA ASN A 77 -9.19 4.70 -1.57
C ASN A 77 -10.02 4.50 -0.28
N SER A 78 -9.66 5.21 0.80
CA SER A 78 -10.37 5.15 2.07
C SER A 78 -11.83 5.61 1.94
N TYR A 79 -12.08 6.69 1.19
CA TYR A 79 -13.41 7.23 0.98
C TYR A 79 -14.30 6.31 0.14
N LEU A 80 -13.77 5.76 -0.95
CA LEU A 80 -14.55 4.92 -1.85
C LEU A 80 -14.72 3.49 -1.32
N SER A 81 -13.80 3.02 -0.47
CA SER A 81 -13.77 1.64 0.04
C SER A 81 -13.79 0.59 -1.07
N ILE A 82 -13.16 0.89 -2.21
CA ILE A 82 -13.01 -0.01 -3.36
C ILE A 82 -11.57 -0.01 -3.87
N PRO A 83 -11.09 -1.12 -4.45
CA PRO A 83 -9.81 -1.14 -5.14
C PRO A 83 -9.77 -0.16 -6.33
N ILE A 84 -8.67 0.57 -6.47
CA ILE A 84 -8.46 1.53 -7.55
C ILE A 84 -7.22 1.11 -8.35
N LEU A 85 -7.42 0.86 -9.65
CA LEU A 85 -6.32 0.65 -10.59
C LEU A 85 -5.80 2.00 -11.07
N ILE A 86 -4.49 2.21 -10.91
CA ILE A 86 -3.81 3.45 -11.30
C ILE A 86 -2.96 3.16 -12.53
N ASN A 87 -3.51 3.49 -13.70
CA ASN A 87 -2.78 3.36 -14.96
C ASN A 87 -1.84 4.56 -15.19
N SER A 88 -2.24 5.75 -14.77
CA SER A 88 -1.41 6.96 -14.85
C SER A 88 -1.90 8.04 -13.87
N LYS A 89 -1.27 9.22 -13.90
CA LYS A 89 -1.72 10.36 -13.07
C LYS A 89 -3.17 10.73 -13.31
N ASP A 90 -3.64 10.60 -14.54
CA ASP A 90 -4.96 11.04 -14.97
C ASP A 90 -5.87 9.88 -15.37
N ASN A 91 -5.38 8.63 -15.31
CA ASN A 91 -6.19 7.44 -15.58
C ASN A 91 -6.31 6.57 -14.32
N LEU A 92 -7.49 6.64 -13.70
CA LEU A 92 -7.89 5.90 -12.51
C LEU A 92 -9.18 5.18 -12.81
N GLU A 93 -9.21 3.90 -12.47
CA GLU A 93 -10.35 3.03 -12.75
C GLU A 93 -10.69 2.24 -11.48
N PRO A 94 -11.96 2.25 -11.03
CA PRO A 94 -12.41 1.29 -10.03
C PRO A 94 -12.20 -0.12 -10.58
N THR A 95 -11.70 -1.02 -9.75
CA THR A 95 -11.50 -2.41 -10.15
C THR A 95 -12.00 -3.37 -9.07
N GLY A 96 -12.21 -4.62 -9.45
CA GLY A 96 -12.50 -5.71 -8.52
C GLY A 96 -11.21 -6.37 -8.03
N ILE A 97 -11.26 -6.94 -6.83
CA ILE A 97 -10.31 -7.99 -6.43
C ILE A 97 -10.92 -9.32 -6.88
N PRO A 98 -10.14 -10.25 -7.49
CA PRO A 98 -10.66 -11.57 -7.84
C PRO A 98 -11.27 -12.29 -6.65
N SER A 99 -12.20 -13.20 -6.89
CA SER A 99 -12.79 -13.99 -5.81
C SER A 99 -11.75 -14.83 -5.09
N GLN A 100 -11.75 -14.77 -3.75
CA GLN A 100 -10.92 -15.63 -2.93
C GLN A 100 -11.28 -17.10 -3.17
N LYS A 101 -10.25 -17.95 -3.22
CA LYS A 101 -10.40 -19.40 -3.34
C LYS A 101 -9.94 -20.06 -2.05
N GLU A 102 -10.55 -21.19 -1.71
CA GLU A 102 -10.00 -22.06 -0.67
C GLU A 102 -8.65 -22.59 -1.16
N GLY A 103 -7.58 -22.14 -0.50
CA GLY A 103 -6.22 -22.43 -0.89
C GLY A 103 -5.24 -22.19 0.24
N LYS A 104 -4.09 -22.85 0.17
CA LYS A 104 -2.99 -22.63 1.12
C LYS A 104 -2.27 -21.31 0.86
N GLY A 105 -2.39 -20.76 -0.35
CA GLY A 105 -1.78 -19.50 -0.73
C GLY A 105 -2.42 -18.32 -0.01
N ALA A 106 -1.60 -17.30 0.26
CA ALA A 106 -2.09 -16.09 0.88
C ALA A 106 -1.28 -14.86 0.48
N VAL A 107 -1.97 -13.73 0.43
CA VAL A 107 -1.38 -12.41 0.68
C VAL A 107 -1.64 -12.08 2.16
N PHE A 108 -0.62 -11.59 2.85
CA PHE A 108 -0.70 -11.29 4.27
C PHE A 108 0.07 -10.02 4.63
N LEU A 109 -0.30 -9.39 5.74
CA LEU A 109 0.47 -8.34 6.39
C LEU A 109 1.37 -8.97 7.45
N LEU A 110 2.62 -8.51 7.50
CA LEU A 110 3.62 -8.86 8.50
C LEU A 110 3.93 -7.59 9.29
N ASP A 111 3.59 -7.58 10.58
CA ASP A 111 3.83 -6.44 11.46
C ASP A 111 5.32 -6.36 11.84
N SER A 112 5.97 -5.23 11.56
CA SER A 112 7.35 -4.98 11.98
C SER A 112 7.50 -4.51 13.43
N GLU A 113 6.38 -4.20 14.09
CA GLU A 113 6.27 -3.62 15.44
C GLU A 113 7.08 -2.33 15.62
N GLN A 114 7.46 -1.70 14.50
CA GLN A 114 8.20 -0.45 14.44
C GLN A 114 7.34 0.57 13.73
N ILE A 115 7.27 1.79 14.23
CA ILE A 115 6.57 2.88 13.55
C ILE A 115 7.45 3.37 12.40
N GLY A 116 6.90 3.40 11.19
CA GLY A 116 7.57 3.96 10.01
C GLY A 116 7.29 5.45 9.87
N GLU A 117 8.31 6.23 9.52
CA GLU A 117 8.16 7.65 9.18
C GLU A 117 8.26 7.87 7.67
N THR A 118 7.18 8.35 7.05
CA THR A 118 7.13 8.56 5.60
C THR A 118 8.13 9.60 5.10
N GLY A 119 8.33 10.71 5.83
CA GLY A 119 9.18 11.82 5.39
C GLY A 119 10.65 11.42 5.12
N PRO A 120 11.35 10.78 6.07
CA PRO A 120 12.71 10.29 5.85
C PRO A 120 12.81 9.28 4.70
N MET A 121 11.83 8.37 4.58
CA MET A 121 11.82 7.35 3.51
C MET A 121 11.68 7.97 2.11
N VAL A 122 10.80 8.96 1.96
CA VAL A 122 10.66 9.74 0.72
C VAL A 122 11.96 10.47 0.40
N SER A 123 12.61 11.05 1.41
CA SER A 123 13.88 11.76 1.22
C SER A 123 15.01 10.84 0.73
N ILE A 124 15.11 9.63 1.30
CA ILE A 124 16.05 8.59 0.84
C ILE A 124 15.76 8.22 -0.62
N PHE A 125 14.49 7.96 -0.94
CA PHE A 125 14.07 7.60 -2.30
C PHE A 125 14.40 8.71 -3.32
N MET A 126 14.05 9.96 -3.03
CA MET A 126 14.33 11.09 -3.90
C MET A 126 15.82 11.32 -4.08
N ASN A 127 16.63 11.08 -3.05
CA ASN A 127 18.09 11.15 -3.18
C ASN A 127 18.63 10.03 -4.08
N LYS A 128 18.11 8.80 -3.95
CA LYS A 128 18.46 7.68 -4.85
C LYS A 128 18.06 7.94 -6.29
N MET A 129 16.92 8.59 -6.55
CA MET A 129 16.46 8.98 -7.89
C MET A 129 17.40 9.97 -8.61
N LYS A 130 18.36 10.58 -7.92
CA LYS A 130 19.41 11.39 -8.57
C LYS A 130 20.43 10.51 -9.31
N ASN A 131 20.54 9.22 -8.96
CA ASN A 131 21.44 8.27 -9.60
C ASN A 131 20.77 7.62 -10.83
N GLU A 132 21.46 7.64 -11.98
CA GLU A 132 20.95 7.08 -13.24
C GLU A 132 20.68 5.58 -13.18
N GLY A 133 21.57 4.80 -12.55
CA GLY A 133 21.39 3.36 -12.38
C GLY A 133 20.14 3.03 -11.56
N PHE A 134 19.88 3.76 -10.48
CA PHE A 134 18.66 3.58 -9.71
C PHE A 134 17.40 3.97 -10.50
N ARG A 135 17.43 5.08 -11.25
CA ARG A 135 16.32 5.47 -12.14
C ARG A 135 16.02 4.40 -13.19
N LYS A 136 17.06 3.85 -13.82
CA LYS A 136 16.94 2.78 -14.80
C LYS A 136 16.28 1.54 -14.18
N MET A 137 16.76 1.11 -13.00
CA MET A 137 16.16 -0.01 -12.26
C MET A 137 14.68 0.24 -11.91
N ILE A 138 14.31 1.46 -11.51
CA ILE A 138 12.90 1.80 -11.26
C ILE A 138 12.04 1.60 -12.52
N ASN A 139 12.51 2.09 -13.66
CA ASN A 139 11.75 2.06 -14.91
C ASN A 139 11.73 0.68 -15.58
N GLU A 140 12.83 -0.06 -15.53
CA GLU A 140 13.00 -1.31 -16.30
C GLU A 140 12.72 -2.57 -15.48
N ASP A 141 13.01 -2.55 -14.18
CA ASP A 141 12.83 -3.70 -13.30
C ASP A 141 11.61 -3.52 -12.38
N PHE A 142 11.62 -2.48 -11.55
CA PHE A 142 10.58 -2.30 -10.52
C PHE A 142 9.19 -2.09 -11.13
N ALA A 143 9.06 -1.18 -12.10
CA ALA A 143 7.80 -0.93 -12.79
C ALA A 143 7.32 -2.18 -13.52
N LYS A 144 8.19 -2.82 -14.31
CA LYS A 144 7.88 -4.05 -15.05
C LYS A 144 7.33 -5.16 -14.15
N TYR A 145 8.01 -5.47 -13.04
CA TYR A 145 7.52 -6.52 -12.15
C TYR A 145 6.27 -6.11 -11.38
N THR A 146 6.11 -4.83 -11.07
CA THR A 146 4.89 -4.31 -10.42
C THR A 146 3.70 -4.45 -11.35
N ASP A 147 3.83 -4.02 -12.61
CA ASP A 147 2.76 -4.11 -13.61
C ASP A 147 2.37 -5.57 -13.87
N ALA A 148 3.37 -6.46 -13.99
CA ALA A 148 3.11 -7.89 -14.16
C ALA A 148 2.42 -8.50 -12.92
N CYS A 149 2.79 -8.08 -11.70
CA CYS A 149 2.07 -8.52 -10.49
C CYS A 149 0.62 -8.05 -10.47
N ILE A 150 0.35 -6.81 -10.90
CA ILE A 150 -1.01 -6.26 -10.97
C ILE A 150 -1.83 -7.05 -11.98
N ASP A 151 -1.31 -7.24 -13.19
CA ASP A 151 -1.98 -7.99 -14.25
C ASP A 151 -2.27 -9.44 -13.84
N ASP A 152 -1.27 -10.14 -13.31
CA ASP A 152 -1.44 -11.53 -12.84
C ASP A 152 -2.43 -11.61 -11.67
N PHE A 153 -2.43 -10.62 -10.76
CA PHE A 153 -3.38 -10.59 -9.66
C PHE A 153 -4.81 -10.40 -10.18
N LEU A 154 -5.06 -9.40 -11.04
CA LEU A 154 -6.38 -9.11 -11.59
C LEU A 154 -6.95 -10.29 -12.42
N HIS A 155 -6.10 -11.03 -13.13
CA HIS A 155 -6.51 -12.19 -13.92
C HIS A 155 -6.46 -13.53 -13.14
N GLY A 156 -6.08 -13.52 -11.87
CA GLY A 156 -6.01 -14.72 -11.03
C GLY A 156 -4.90 -15.71 -11.43
N ASN A 157 -3.85 -15.25 -12.10
CA ASN A 157 -2.71 -16.05 -12.54
C ASN A 157 -1.67 -16.22 -11.41
N VAL A 158 -2.03 -17.01 -10.39
CA VAL A 158 -1.23 -17.21 -9.16
C VAL A 158 0.20 -17.68 -9.44
N SER A 159 0.39 -18.59 -10.40
CA SER A 159 1.72 -19.14 -10.69
C SER A 159 2.67 -18.07 -11.22
N SER A 160 2.20 -17.25 -12.16
CA SER A 160 2.99 -16.14 -12.71
C SER A 160 3.17 -15.02 -11.68
N LEU A 161 2.10 -14.70 -10.93
CA LEU A 161 2.14 -13.72 -9.84
C LEU A 161 3.29 -14.02 -8.88
N MET A 162 3.43 -15.26 -8.43
CA MET A 162 4.47 -15.65 -7.48
C MET A 162 5.89 -15.54 -8.06
N GLY A 163 6.05 -15.86 -9.34
CA GLY A 163 7.29 -15.62 -10.07
C GLY A 163 7.65 -14.13 -10.09
N ASN A 164 6.69 -13.27 -10.42
CA ASN A 164 6.87 -11.82 -10.51
C ASN A 164 7.09 -11.17 -9.14
N VAL A 165 6.33 -11.57 -8.12
CA VAL A 165 6.51 -11.09 -6.74
C VAL A 165 7.88 -11.48 -6.20
N LYS A 166 8.39 -12.68 -6.52
CA LYS A 166 9.75 -13.08 -6.13
C LYS A 166 10.80 -12.13 -6.73
N GLN A 167 10.67 -11.78 -8.00
CA GLN A 167 11.61 -10.84 -8.64
C GLN A 167 11.48 -9.44 -8.04
N LEU A 168 10.25 -8.95 -7.85
CA LEU A 168 10.01 -7.66 -7.19
C LEU A 168 10.62 -7.64 -5.78
N SER A 169 10.44 -8.71 -5.00
CA SER A 169 11.03 -8.88 -3.67
C SER A 169 12.56 -8.80 -3.69
N LYS A 170 13.22 -9.41 -4.68
CA LYS A 170 14.67 -9.29 -4.89
C LYS A 170 15.09 -7.86 -5.23
N VAL A 171 14.38 -7.20 -6.14
CA VAL A 171 14.64 -5.81 -6.53
C VAL A 171 14.52 -4.88 -5.32
N VAL A 172 13.47 -5.07 -4.51
CA VAL A 172 13.24 -4.32 -3.27
C VAL A 172 14.37 -4.56 -2.28
N LEU A 173 14.73 -5.82 -2.00
CA LEU A 173 15.81 -6.13 -1.06
C LEU A 173 17.17 -5.62 -1.53
N ALA A 174 17.47 -5.62 -2.84
CA ALA A 174 18.74 -5.13 -3.35
C ALA A 174 18.83 -3.59 -3.30
N ASN A 175 17.75 -2.90 -3.68
CA ASN A 175 17.79 -1.47 -3.96
C ASN A 175 17.17 -0.61 -2.86
N PHE A 176 16.39 -1.17 -1.94
CA PHE A 176 15.62 -0.42 -0.94
C PHE A 176 16.00 -0.83 0.49
N LYS A 177 17.14 -1.49 0.73
CA LYS A 177 17.62 -1.86 2.08
C LYS A 177 17.48 -0.75 3.14
N PRO A 178 17.81 0.53 2.88
CA PRO A 178 17.65 1.58 3.89
C PRO A 178 16.20 1.83 4.32
N MET A 179 15.23 1.41 3.51
CA MET A 179 13.79 1.56 3.74
C MET A 179 13.16 0.27 4.29
N ILE A 180 13.96 -0.78 4.52
CA ILE A 180 13.53 -2.03 5.15
C ILE A 180 14.13 -2.04 6.56
N PRO A 181 13.35 -2.28 7.63
CA PRO A 181 13.91 -2.38 8.97
C PRO A 181 14.99 -3.48 9.03
N ARG A 182 16.11 -3.20 9.71
CA ARG A 182 17.32 -4.06 9.65
C ARG A 182 17.05 -5.51 10.07
N ALA A 183 16.17 -5.72 11.05
CA ALA A 183 15.77 -7.05 11.51
C ALA A 183 15.17 -7.91 10.39
N PHE A 184 14.54 -7.27 9.39
CA PHE A 184 13.86 -7.95 8.29
C PHE A 184 14.79 -8.26 7.13
N HIS A 185 16.03 -7.75 7.05
CA HIS A 185 16.91 -8.00 5.90
C HIS A 185 17.22 -9.50 5.73
N LYS A 186 17.59 -10.18 6.83
CA LYS A 186 17.87 -11.62 6.82
C LYS A 186 16.60 -12.43 6.56
N LEU A 187 15.49 -12.03 7.16
CA LEU A 187 14.20 -12.67 7.01
C LEU A 187 13.71 -12.61 5.55
N TRP A 188 13.82 -11.42 4.95
CA TRP A 188 13.47 -11.18 3.55
C TRP A 188 14.29 -12.04 2.60
N GLN A 189 15.61 -12.13 2.84
CA GLN A 189 16.49 -12.99 2.06
C GLN A 189 16.13 -14.47 2.22
N GLN A 190 15.86 -14.91 3.46
CA GLN A 190 15.43 -16.29 3.75
C GLN A 190 14.17 -16.66 2.98
N GLY A 191 13.15 -15.78 2.93
CA GLY A 191 11.94 -16.02 2.15
C GLY A 191 12.22 -16.26 0.66
N ILE A 192 13.07 -15.41 0.06
CA ILE A 192 13.49 -15.52 -1.35
C ILE A 192 14.24 -16.82 -1.63
N ASP A 193 15.17 -17.20 -0.74
CA ASP A 193 16.06 -18.35 -0.92
C ASP A 193 15.29 -19.67 -0.75
N THR A 194 14.37 -19.71 0.21
CA THR A 194 13.58 -20.91 0.52
C THR A 194 12.31 -21.04 -0.32
N ASN A 195 11.89 -19.97 -1.00
CA ASN A 195 10.57 -19.85 -1.66
C ASN A 195 9.36 -19.98 -0.71
N ALA A 196 9.57 -19.86 0.60
CA ALA A 196 8.49 -19.98 1.57
C ALA A 196 7.55 -18.76 1.54
N TYR A 197 8.10 -17.58 1.27
CA TYR A 197 7.33 -16.35 1.11
C TYR A 197 8.18 -15.29 0.39
N TYR A 198 7.50 -14.28 -0.16
CA TYR A 198 8.11 -13.12 -0.78
C TYR A 198 7.54 -11.85 -0.14
N LEU A 199 8.40 -10.88 0.15
CA LEU A 199 8.01 -9.67 0.85
C LEU A 199 8.09 -8.45 -0.07
N LYS A 200 7.30 -7.44 0.24
CA LYS A 200 7.21 -6.14 -0.44
C LYS A 200 6.94 -5.05 0.59
N LEU A 201 7.49 -3.85 0.37
CA LEU A 201 7.15 -2.69 1.21
C LEU A 201 5.66 -2.35 1.09
N CYS A 202 5.00 -2.16 2.23
CA CYS A 202 3.67 -1.55 2.31
C CYS A 202 3.84 -0.06 2.61
N GLY A 203 3.31 0.81 1.75
CA GLY A 203 3.54 2.26 1.85
C GLY A 203 5.02 2.65 1.65
N SER A 204 5.50 3.58 2.48
CA SER A 204 6.81 4.23 2.36
C SER A 204 7.99 3.39 2.88
N GLY A 205 7.73 2.38 3.72
CA GLY A 205 8.76 1.58 4.40
C GLY A 205 9.24 2.21 5.72
N GLY A 206 10.38 1.73 6.23
CA GLY A 206 10.98 2.19 7.49
C GLY A 206 10.34 1.61 8.76
N GLY A 207 9.21 0.93 8.64
CA GLY A 207 8.44 0.30 9.72
C GLY A 207 7.06 -0.10 9.21
N GLY A 208 6.12 -0.30 10.11
CA GLY A 208 4.74 -0.65 9.83
C GLY A 208 4.55 -2.06 9.34
N TYR A 209 3.56 -2.24 8.48
CA TYR A 209 3.34 -3.51 7.83
C TYR A 209 4.28 -3.72 6.64
N ILE A 210 4.63 -4.98 6.42
CA ILE A 210 5.26 -5.48 5.21
C ILE A 210 4.25 -6.40 4.53
N LEU A 211 4.07 -6.25 3.22
CA LEU A 211 3.16 -7.10 2.46
C LEU A 211 3.89 -8.38 2.07
N GLY A 212 3.32 -9.53 2.43
CA GLY A 212 3.85 -10.86 2.17
C GLY A 212 2.96 -11.66 1.22
N PHE A 213 3.60 -12.51 0.41
CA PHE A 213 2.96 -13.43 -0.52
C PHE A 213 3.54 -14.83 -0.33
N THR A 214 2.71 -15.86 -0.30
CA THR A 214 3.15 -17.24 -0.14
C THR A 214 2.20 -18.22 -0.83
N HIS A 215 2.74 -19.36 -1.26
CA HIS A 215 1.96 -20.52 -1.71
C HIS A 215 1.42 -21.37 -0.54
N ASP A 216 2.03 -21.26 0.65
CA ASP A 216 1.62 -22.01 1.85
C ASP A 216 1.75 -21.10 3.09
N PHE A 217 0.61 -20.53 3.49
CA PHE A 217 0.55 -19.62 4.62
C PHE A 217 0.90 -20.30 5.95
N GLU A 218 0.59 -21.58 6.11
CA GLU A 218 0.91 -22.29 7.35
C GLU A 218 2.43 -22.46 7.46
N GLN A 219 3.11 -22.82 6.37
CA GLN A 219 4.57 -22.86 6.32
C GLN A 219 5.18 -21.48 6.60
N ALA A 220 4.67 -20.43 5.95
CA ALA A 220 5.14 -19.06 6.18
C ALA A 220 4.95 -18.63 7.65
N ARG A 221 3.81 -18.96 8.24
CA ARG A 221 3.49 -18.67 9.65
C ARG A 221 4.46 -19.35 10.60
N GLU A 222 4.84 -20.60 10.37
CA GLU A 222 5.81 -21.29 11.22
C GLU A 222 7.20 -20.66 11.17
N ILE A 223 7.64 -20.23 9.98
CA ILE A 223 8.93 -19.54 9.81
C ILE A 223 8.89 -18.15 10.45
N LEU A 224 7.76 -17.45 10.30
CA LEU A 224 7.54 -16.08 10.77
C LEU A 224 6.90 -15.98 12.15
N LYS A 225 6.84 -17.07 12.92
CA LYS A 225 6.09 -17.18 14.20
C LYS A 225 6.45 -16.16 15.29
N LYS A 226 7.57 -15.45 15.14
CA LYS A 226 7.99 -14.37 16.04
C LYS A 226 7.29 -13.04 15.75
N TYR A 227 6.55 -12.95 14.65
CA TYR A 227 5.90 -11.74 14.18
C TYR A 227 4.39 -11.96 14.05
N LYS A 228 3.62 -10.88 14.11
CA LYS A 228 2.18 -10.92 13.90
C LYS A 228 1.88 -10.93 12.40
N LEU A 229 1.06 -11.88 11.99
CA LEU A 229 0.61 -12.03 10.61
C LEU A 229 -0.90 -11.85 10.52
N GLU A 230 -1.36 -11.11 9.51
CA GLU A 230 -2.77 -10.94 9.22
C GLU A 230 -3.04 -11.30 7.76
N VAL A 231 -3.92 -12.27 7.51
CA VAL A 231 -4.27 -12.67 6.13
C VAL A 231 -5.19 -11.63 5.53
N VAL A 232 -4.83 -11.12 4.35
CA VAL A 232 -5.66 -10.15 3.61
C VAL A 232 -6.38 -10.77 2.42
N TYR A 233 -5.83 -11.85 1.84
CA TYR A 233 -6.40 -12.50 0.67
C TYR A 233 -5.93 -13.95 0.55
N ARG A 234 -6.83 -14.89 0.20
CA ARG A 234 -6.56 -16.31 -0.04
C ARG A 234 -6.73 -16.72 -1.51
N PHE A 235 -5.85 -17.58 -2.00
CA PHE A 235 -5.91 -18.16 -3.35
C PHE A 235 -5.28 -19.56 -3.42
#